data_AF-A0A961YNG6-F1
#
_entry.id   AF-A0A961YNG6-F1
#
_cell.length_a   1.000
_cell.length_b   1.000
_cell.length_c   1.000
_cell.angle_alpha   90.00
_cell.angle_beta   90.00
_cell.angle_gamma   90.00
#
_symmetry.space_group_name_H-M   'P 1'
#
loop_
_entity.id
_entity.type
_entity.pdbx_description
1 polymer ?
#
loop_
_entity_poly.entity_id
_entity_poly.type
_entity_poly.pdbx_seq_one_letter_code
_entity_poly.pdbx_strand_id
1 'polypeptide(L)'
;IPYIRRKIDYVLRATGVDPESHSGKALLNVLENYPRDELFQIDEKLLAEFAVAVAQLEERPRIRVLARPDKFNRFVSVLVFVPRDRFNTDVRVAIANYLSEVYEG
;
A
#
# COMPACT_ATOMS: atom_id res chain seq x y z
N ILE A 1 -12.03 14.56 -0.60
CA ILE A 1 -11.06 15.36 -1.39
C ILE A 1 -11.20 14.94 -2.85
N PRO A 2 -11.57 15.84 -3.80
CA PRO A 2 -11.91 15.47 -5.18
C PRO A 2 -10.80 14.69 -5.90
N TYR A 3 -9.53 15.06 -5.67
CA TYR A 3 -8.38 14.39 -6.27
C TYR A 3 -8.26 12.92 -5.85
N ILE A 4 -8.37 12.62 -4.54
CA ILE A 4 -8.31 11.25 -4.03
C ILE A 4 -9.48 10.41 -4.57
N ARG A 5 -10.69 10.99 -4.64
CA ARG A 5 -11.85 10.28 -5.19
C ARG A 5 -11.59 9.82 -6.63
N ARG A 6 -11.01 10.68 -7.47
CA ARG A 6 -10.64 10.31 -8.84
C ARG A 6 -9.65 9.14 -8.90
N LYS A 7 -8.66 9.11 -8.00
CA LYS A 7 -7.72 7.97 -7.90
C LYS A 7 -8.42 6.68 -7.50
N ILE A 8 -9.31 6.74 -6.51
CA ILE A 8 -10.11 5.58 -6.09
C ILE A 8 -10.94 5.06 -7.26
N ASP A 9 -11.66 5.95 -7.95
CA ASP A 9 -12.46 5.59 -9.13
C ASP A 9 -11.60 4.98 -10.24
N TYR A 10 -10.38 5.48 -10.43
CA TYR A 10 -9.43 4.88 -11.38
C TYR A 10 -9.07 3.45 -10.97
N VAL A 11 -8.69 3.22 -9.71
CA VAL A 11 -8.28 1.90 -9.23
C VAL A 11 -9.40 0.86 -9.38
N LEU A 12 -10.64 1.24 -9.04
CA LEU A 12 -11.81 0.36 -9.23
C LEU A 12 -12.01 -0.01 -10.70
N ARG A 13 -11.91 0.97 -11.62
CA ARG A 13 -12.01 0.70 -13.05
C ARG A 13 -10.85 -0.14 -13.59
N ALA A 14 -9.62 0.16 -13.15
CA ALA A 14 -8.41 -0.50 -13.65
C ALA A 14 -8.32 -1.97 -13.22
N THR A 15 -8.91 -2.32 -12.08
CA THR A 15 -8.92 -3.69 -11.57
C THR A 15 -10.07 -4.53 -12.12
N GLY A 16 -11.12 -3.89 -12.66
CA GLY A 16 -12.27 -4.59 -13.25
C GLY A 16 -13.11 -5.39 -12.25
N VAL A 17 -12.89 -5.18 -10.94
CA VAL A 17 -13.66 -5.85 -9.89
C VAL A 17 -15.03 -5.19 -9.76
N ASP A 18 -16.06 -6.00 -9.56
CA ASP A 18 -17.37 -5.51 -9.17
C ASP A 18 -17.26 -4.90 -7.75
N PRO A 19 -17.59 -3.61 -7.53
CA PRO A 19 -17.54 -2.97 -6.23
C PRO A 19 -18.37 -3.68 -5.14
N GLU A 20 -19.44 -4.38 -5.53
CA GLU A 20 -20.31 -5.10 -4.60
C GLU A 20 -19.79 -6.50 -4.25
N SER A 21 -18.83 -7.02 -5.02
CA SER A 21 -18.19 -8.30 -4.76
C SER A 21 -17.32 -8.27 -3.49
N HIS A 22 -16.98 -9.45 -2.97
CA HIS A 22 -16.07 -9.57 -1.83
C HIS A 22 -14.72 -8.89 -2.12
N SER A 23 -14.14 -9.15 -3.31
CA SER A 23 -12.88 -8.54 -3.74
C SER A 23 -13.00 -7.02 -3.95
N GLY A 24 -14.15 -6.53 -4.42
CA GLY A 24 -14.42 -5.09 -4.54
C GLY A 24 -14.45 -4.39 -3.19
N LYS A 25 -15.15 -4.99 -2.21
CA LYS A 25 -15.20 -4.48 -0.82
C LYS A 25 -13.84 -4.51 -0.14
N ALA A 26 -13.04 -5.57 -0.35
CA ALA A 26 -11.67 -5.64 0.14
C ALA A 26 -10.79 -4.53 -0.45
N LEU A 27 -10.89 -4.28 -1.76
CA LEU A 27 -10.13 -3.22 -2.42
C LEU A 27 -10.52 -1.82 -1.92
N LEU A 28 -11.82 -1.58 -1.70
CA LEU A 28 -12.31 -0.34 -1.10
C LEU A 28 -11.77 -0.16 0.33
N ASN A 29 -11.83 -1.21 1.15
CA ASN A 29 -11.29 -1.18 2.52
C ASN A 29 -9.80 -0.84 2.54
N VAL A 30 -9.01 -1.39 1.60
CA VAL A 30 -7.60 -1.04 1.46
C VAL A 30 -7.42 0.44 1.12
N LEU A 31 -8.19 0.98 0.17
CA LEU A 31 -8.08 2.37 -0.26
C LEU A 31 -8.53 3.37 0.83
N GLU A 32 -9.51 2.99 1.65
CA GLU A 32 -9.98 3.80 2.79
C GLU A 32 -8.96 3.87 3.92
N ASN A 33 -8.25 2.78 4.18
CA ASN A 33 -7.21 2.69 5.22
C ASN A 33 -5.80 3.04 4.73
N TYR A 34 -5.64 3.35 3.44
CA TYR A 34 -4.36 3.72 2.87
C TYR A 34 -3.87 5.07 3.43
N PRO A 35 -2.57 5.24 3.75
CA PRO A 35 -2.05 6.50 4.26
C PRO A 35 -2.38 7.67 3.32
N ARG A 36 -2.98 8.74 3.85
CA ARG A 36 -3.51 9.84 3.03
C ARG A 36 -2.41 10.58 2.28
N ASP A 37 -1.30 10.86 2.95
CA ASP A 37 -0.09 11.44 2.38
C ASP A 37 0.45 10.59 1.22
N GLU A 38 0.47 9.27 1.37
CA GLU A 38 0.84 8.37 0.29
C GLU A 38 -0.17 8.40 -0.86
N LEU A 39 -1.48 8.39 -0.58
CA LEU A 39 -2.53 8.54 -1.61
C LEU A 39 -2.35 9.82 -2.44
N PHE A 40 -1.80 10.89 -1.87
CA PHE A 40 -1.48 12.09 -2.64
C PHE A 40 -0.29 11.88 -3.58
N GLN A 41 0.76 11.22 -3.11
CA GLN A 41 2.04 11.13 -3.81
C GLN A 41 2.11 10.01 -4.86
N ILE A 42 1.52 8.85 -4.58
CA ILE A 42 1.51 7.67 -5.46
C ILE A 42 0.72 7.93 -6.75
N ASP A 43 1.20 7.48 -7.91
CA ASP A 43 0.40 7.58 -9.14
C ASP A 43 -0.73 6.54 -9.18
N GLU A 44 -1.71 6.78 -10.05
CA GLU A 44 -2.93 5.96 -10.16
C GLU A 44 -2.65 4.50 -10.52
N LYS A 45 -1.65 4.24 -11.37
CA LYS A 45 -1.32 2.89 -11.82
C LYS A 45 -0.63 2.11 -10.71
N LEU A 46 0.39 2.70 -10.08
CA LEU A 46 1.09 2.07 -8.97
C LEU A 46 0.16 1.87 -7.76
N LEU A 47 -0.77 2.80 -7.53
CA LEU A 47 -1.79 2.64 -6.50
C LEU A 47 -2.68 1.43 -6.76
N ALA A 48 -3.10 1.19 -8.01
CA ALA A 48 -3.90 0.02 -8.34
C ALA A 48 -3.12 -1.28 -8.06
N GLU A 49 -1.85 -1.34 -8.46
CA GLU A 49 -0.97 -2.48 -8.19
C GLU A 49 -0.79 -2.73 -6.69
N PHE A 50 -0.56 -1.66 -5.91
CA PHE A 50 -0.38 -1.75 -4.46
C PHE A 50 -1.69 -2.15 -3.78
N ALA A 51 -2.81 -1.55 -4.16
CA ALA A 51 -4.12 -1.83 -3.56
C ALA A 51 -4.52 -3.30 -3.74
N VAL A 52 -4.30 -3.87 -4.93
CA VAL A 52 -4.51 -5.31 -5.19
C VAL A 52 -3.57 -6.16 -4.35
N ALA A 53 -2.29 -5.80 -4.28
CA ALA A 53 -1.31 -6.56 -3.49
C ALA A 53 -1.65 -6.59 -1.99
N VAL A 54 -2.18 -5.49 -1.45
CA VAL A 54 -2.63 -5.40 -0.05
C VAL A 54 -3.94 -6.14 0.16
N ALA A 55 -4.91 -6.05 -0.76
CA ALA A 55 -6.18 -6.78 -0.66
C ALA A 55 -5.96 -8.30 -0.59
N GLN A 56 -4.98 -8.83 -1.33
CA GLN A 56 -4.59 -10.24 -1.28
C GLN A 56 -4.06 -10.69 0.09
N LEU A 57 -3.61 -9.76 0.95
CA LEU A 57 -3.12 -10.08 2.29
C LEU A 57 -4.26 -10.42 3.26
N GLU A 58 -5.48 -9.96 3.00
CA GLU A 58 -6.66 -10.34 3.80
C GLU A 58 -6.97 -11.83 3.64
N GLU A 59 -6.90 -12.36 2.41
CA GLU A 59 -7.14 -13.78 2.13
C GLU A 59 -5.95 -14.67 2.51
N ARG A 60 -4.73 -14.19 2.28
CA ARG A 60 -3.49 -14.95 2.52
C ARG A 60 -2.48 -14.08 3.27
N PRO A 61 -2.58 -14.01 4.61
CA PRO A 61 -1.65 -13.23 5.42
C PRO A 61 -0.20 -13.65 5.18
N ARG A 62 0.59 -12.71 4.67
CA ARG A 62 2.03 -12.87 4.42
C ARG A 62 2.74 -11.54 4.55
N ILE A 63 4.06 -11.58 4.75
CA ILE A 63 4.88 -10.37 4.72
C ILE A 63 4.86 -9.80 3.31
N ARG A 64 4.68 -8.48 3.18
CA ARG A 64 4.73 -7.75 1.92
C ARG A 64 5.43 -6.41 2.11
N VAL A 65 6.35 -6.08 1.22
CA VAL A 65 7.04 -4.78 1.18
C VAL A 65 6.67 -4.11 -0.14
N LEU A 66 6.17 -2.89 -0.07
CA LEU A 66 5.77 -2.08 -1.21
C LEU A 66 6.54 -0.76 -1.16
N ALA A 67 7.49 -0.59 -2.07
CA ALA A 67 8.37 0.58 -2.11
C ALA A 67 8.01 1.50 -3.28
N ARG A 68 7.92 2.80 -2.99
CA ARG A 68 7.66 3.85 -3.96
C ARG A 68 8.78 4.90 -3.88
N PRO A 69 9.71 4.92 -4.84
CA PRO A 69 10.66 6.02 -4.96
C PRO A 69 9.94 7.36 -5.23
N ASP A 70 10.40 8.43 -4.59
CA ASP A 70 9.97 9.79 -4.97
C ASP A 70 10.40 10.10 -6.40
N LYS A 71 9.57 10.85 -7.14
CA LYS A 71 9.86 11.21 -8.55
C LYS A 71 11.15 12.01 -8.71
N PHE A 72 11.58 12.71 -7.66
CA PHE A 72 12.81 13.49 -7.65
C PHE A 72 13.94 12.79 -6.89
N ASN A 73 13.81 11.49 -6.58
CA ASN A 73 14.79 10.69 -5.85
C ASN A 73 15.21 11.28 -4.48
N ARG A 74 14.30 12.01 -3.81
CA ARG A 74 14.60 12.64 -2.51
C ARG A 74 14.38 11.71 -1.32
N PHE A 75 13.51 10.72 -1.48
CA PHE A 75 13.21 9.72 -0.46
C PHE A 75 12.56 8.50 -1.14
N VAL A 76 12.45 7.40 -0.39
CA VAL A 76 11.67 6.23 -0.78
C VAL A 76 10.63 5.99 0.31
N SER A 77 9.35 5.93 -0.07
CA SER A 77 8.29 5.50 0.85
C SER A 77 8.15 4.00 0.80
N VAL A 78 8.19 3.34 1.95
CA VAL A 78 8.12 1.88 2.05
C VAL A 78 6.99 1.49 2.99
N LEU A 79 5.96 0.85 2.45
CA LEU A 79 4.89 0.24 3.24
C LEU A 79 5.26 -1.23 3.51
N VAL A 80 5.36 -1.58 4.79
CA VAL A 80 5.67 -2.94 5.22
C VAL A 80 4.47 -3.53 5.96
N PHE A 81 3.93 -4.60 5.39
CA PHE A 81 2.82 -5.36 5.96
C PHE A 81 3.39 -6.59 6.65
N VAL A 82 3.14 -6.71 7.95
CA VAL A 82 3.59 -7.84 8.78
C VAL A 82 2.35 -8.47 9.43
N PRO A 83 2.18 -9.80 9.34
CA PRO A 83 1.13 -10.51 10.09
C PRO A 83 1.19 -10.18 11.58
N ARG A 84 0.03 -9.95 12.20
CA ARG A 84 -0.07 -9.44 13.58
C ARG A 84 0.60 -10.35 14.62
N ASP A 85 0.57 -11.66 14.40
CA ASP A 85 1.24 -12.68 15.22
C ASP A 85 2.77 -12.59 15.18
N ARG A 86 3.32 -11.92 14.16
CA ARG A 86 4.77 -11.72 13.96
C ARG A 86 5.23 -10.28 14.19
N PHE A 87 4.31 -9.36 14.45
CA PHE A 87 4.65 -7.95 14.63
C PHE A 87 4.89 -7.63 16.10
N ASN A 88 6.10 -7.19 16.41
CA ASN A 88 6.47 -6.66 17.73
C ASN A 88 7.47 -5.49 17.57
N THR A 89 7.84 -4.86 18.68
CA THR A 89 8.77 -3.72 18.68
C THR A 89 10.12 -4.07 18.06
N ASP A 90 10.67 -5.25 18.35
CA ASP A 90 11.99 -5.67 17.86
C ASP A 90 11.98 -5.86 16.34
N VAL A 91 10.93 -6.51 15.82
CA VAL A 91 10.72 -6.67 14.37
C VAL A 91 10.54 -5.32 13.69
N ARG A 92 9.77 -4.40 14.29
CA ARG A 92 9.60 -3.03 13.76
C ARG A 92 10.93 -2.29 13.67
N VAL A 93 11.76 -2.35 14.71
CA VAL A 93 13.08 -1.70 14.74
C VAL A 93 14.04 -2.36 13.75
N ALA A 94 14.06 -3.68 13.68
CA ALA A 94 14.89 -4.42 12.73
C ALA A 94 14.56 -4.07 11.27
N ILE A 95 13.26 -4.00 10.93
CA ILE A 95 12.81 -3.56 9.60
C ILE A 95 13.25 -2.12 9.32
N ALA A 96 13.08 -1.21 10.27
CA ALA A 96 13.48 0.19 10.10
C ALA A 96 14.99 0.31 9.85
N ASN A 97 15.81 -0.32 10.68
CA ASN A 97 17.27 -0.29 10.54
C ASN A 97 17.72 -0.90 9.19
N TYR A 98 17.14 -2.04 8.80
CA TYR A 98 17.47 -2.68 7.53
C TYR A 98 17.12 -1.80 6.33
N LEU A 99 15.94 -1.20 6.33
CA LEU A 99 15.54 -0.30 5.23
C LEU A 99 16.39 0.96 5.19
N SER A 100 16.75 1.50 6.36
CA SER A 100 17.67 2.63 6.45
C SER A 100 19.05 2.33 5.88
N GLU A 101 19.60 1.15 6.17
CA GLU A 101 20.87 0.71 5.59
C GLU A 101 20.78 0.54 4.07
N VAL A 102 19.72 -0.14 3.57
CA VAL A 102 19.53 -0.40 2.14
C VAL A 102 19.35 0.87 1.31
N TYR A 103 18.70 1.89 1.86
CA TYR A 103 18.47 3.16 1.17
C TYR A 103 19.45 4.27 1.56
N GLU A 104 20.50 3.95 2.34
CA GLU A 104 21.50 4.90 2.82
C GLU A 104 20.90 6.11 3.56
N GLY A 105 19.85 5.89 4.37
CA GLY A 105 19.07 6.93 5.05
C GLY A 105 18.55 6.57 6.43
#